data_AF-A0A929BCX9-F1
#
_entry.id   AF-A0A929BCX9-F1
#
_cell.length_a   1.000
_cell.length_b   1.000
_cell.length_c   1.000
_cell.angle_alpha   90.00
_cell.angle_beta   90.00
_cell.angle_gamma   90.00
#
_symmetry.space_group_name_H-M   'P 1'
#
loop_
_entity.id
_entity.type
_entity.pdbx_description
1 polymer ?
#
loop_
_entity_poly.entity_id
_entity_poly.type
_entity_poly.pdbx_seq_one_letter_code
_entity_poly.pdbx_strand_id
1 'polypeptide(L)'
;MQEPSRFAKPWSARAAAVWAFAFAALNVFWAFGGTTGAHPFEQQPDPLLLPANLGAALVKVLLGLLALAAVAPWGARLPGLLVSGVNVAAGLVMTLHGLFGLVGNALVLSGALDLGRPVTHWYWYFVLVWDPVWLLGGVLFLLTAAVARARR
;
A
#
# COMPACT_ATOMS: atom_id res chain seq x y z
N MET A 1 -28.60 -15.64 15.59
CA MET A 1 -27.67 -16.18 14.59
C MET A 1 -27.57 -15.12 13.49
N GLN A 2 -26.57 -14.24 13.54
CA GLN A 2 -26.37 -13.25 12.48
C GLN A 2 -25.76 -13.98 11.29
N GLU A 3 -26.39 -13.88 10.11
CA GLU A 3 -25.77 -14.42 8.89
C GLU A 3 -24.38 -13.79 8.73
N PRO A 4 -23.31 -14.59 8.57
CA PRO A 4 -22.00 -14.04 8.26
C PRO A 4 -22.15 -13.22 6.97
N SER A 5 -21.82 -11.92 7.04
CA SER A 5 -22.07 -11.00 5.94
C SER A 5 -21.53 -11.60 4.64
N ARG A 6 -22.43 -11.89 3.70
CA ARG A 6 -22.19 -12.46 2.35
C ARG A 6 -21.14 -11.73 1.50
N PHE A 7 -20.56 -10.65 2.03
CA PHE A 7 -19.62 -9.75 1.39
C PHE A 7 -18.16 -9.99 1.82
N ALA A 8 -17.90 -10.75 2.89
CA ALA A 8 -16.54 -11.01 3.38
C ALA A 8 -15.84 -12.11 2.56
N LYS A 9 -15.50 -11.80 1.31
CA LYS A 9 -14.81 -12.77 0.44
C LYS A 9 -13.30 -12.79 0.72
N PRO A 10 -12.68 -13.97 0.91
CA PRO A 10 -11.27 -14.09 1.31
C PRO A 10 -10.26 -13.65 0.23
N TRP A 11 -10.72 -13.27 -0.97
CA TRP A 11 -9.86 -12.80 -2.04
C TRP A 11 -9.12 -11.51 -1.66
N SER A 12 -9.74 -10.63 -0.85
CA SER A 12 -9.13 -9.34 -0.48
C SER A 12 -7.84 -9.53 0.31
N ALA A 13 -7.80 -10.50 1.22
CA ALA A 13 -6.63 -10.85 2.02
C ALA A 13 -5.47 -11.34 1.14
N ARG A 14 -5.79 -12.17 0.13
CA ARG A 14 -4.80 -12.67 -0.84
C ARG A 14 -4.30 -11.55 -1.74
N ALA A 15 -5.20 -10.71 -2.25
CA ALA A 15 -4.84 -9.56 -3.08
C ALA A 15 -4.00 -8.53 -2.31
N ALA A 16 -4.35 -8.23 -1.05
CA ALA A 16 -3.56 -7.37 -0.17
C ALA A 16 -2.16 -7.94 0.08
N ALA A 17 -2.05 -9.26 0.26
CA ALA A 17 -0.76 -9.93 0.41
C ALA A 17 0.09 -9.86 -0.86
N VAL A 18 -0.50 -10.14 -2.03
CA VAL A 18 0.20 -10.01 -3.32
C VAL A 18 0.67 -8.58 -3.53
N TRP A 19 -0.19 -7.59 -3.28
CA TRP A 19 0.17 -6.17 -3.35
C TRP A 19 1.38 -5.87 -2.43
N ALA A 20 1.33 -6.30 -1.17
CA ALA A 20 2.38 -6.03 -0.21
C ALA A 20 3.71 -6.70 -0.58
N PHE A 21 3.68 -7.96 -1.03
CA PHE A 21 4.89 -8.67 -1.45
C PHE A 21 5.48 -8.11 -2.75
N ALA A 22 4.65 -7.71 -3.71
CA ALA A 22 5.12 -7.06 -4.93
C ALA A 22 5.85 -5.75 -4.62
N PHE A 23 5.28 -4.91 -3.74
CA PHE A 23 5.96 -3.69 -3.31
C PHE A 23 7.17 -3.96 -2.43
N ALA A 24 7.19 -5.02 -1.62
CA ALA A 24 8.38 -5.42 -0.88
C ALA A 24 9.52 -5.77 -1.85
N ALA A 25 9.24 -6.56 -2.89
CA ALA A 25 10.20 -6.89 -3.93
C ALA A 25 10.70 -5.63 -4.68
N LEU A 26 9.81 -4.69 -5.00
CA LEU A 26 10.19 -3.41 -5.60
C LEU A 26 11.12 -2.59 -4.69
N ASN A 27 10.85 -2.56 -3.37
CA ASN A 27 11.74 -1.87 -2.42
C ASN A 27 13.12 -2.55 -2.37
N VAL A 28 13.18 -3.89 -2.37
CA VAL A 28 14.46 -4.62 -2.45
C VAL A 28 15.20 -4.31 -3.76
N PHE A 29 14.51 -4.28 -4.89
CA PHE A 29 15.09 -3.91 -6.18
C PHE A 29 15.74 -2.52 -6.13
N TRP A 30 15.04 -1.53 -5.58
CA TRP A 30 15.59 -0.18 -5.38
C TRP A 30 16.73 -0.11 -4.36
N ALA A 31 16.65 -0.90 -3.29
CA ALA A 31 17.70 -0.95 -2.27
C ALA A 31 19.07 -1.34 -2.86
N PHE A 32 19.08 -2.21 -3.88
CA PHE A 32 20.28 -2.67 -4.56
C PHE A 32 20.60 -1.90 -5.85
N GLY A 33 20.07 -0.69 -6.00
CA GLY A 33 20.40 0.22 -7.12
C GLY A 33 19.65 -0.09 -8.41
N GLY A 34 18.61 -0.92 -8.37
CA GLY A 34 17.68 -1.07 -9.48
C GLY A 34 17.00 0.27 -9.78
N THR A 35 16.75 0.55 -11.06
CA THR A 35 16.01 1.73 -11.50
C THR A 35 14.81 1.31 -12.32
N THR A 36 13.66 1.86 -12.00
CA THR A 36 12.45 1.73 -12.83
C THR A 36 12.42 2.81 -13.91
N GLY A 37 13.26 3.85 -13.78
CA GLY A 37 13.17 5.06 -14.58
C GLY A 37 11.83 5.78 -14.35
N ALA A 38 11.12 5.41 -13.27
CA ALA A 38 9.75 5.80 -13.00
C ALA A 38 9.61 6.57 -11.67
N HIS A 39 10.71 6.90 -10.98
CA HIS A 39 10.64 7.67 -9.74
C HIS A 39 11.76 8.74 -9.63
N PRO A 40 11.44 10.00 -9.25
CA PRO A 40 12.44 11.06 -9.06
C PRO A 40 13.55 10.71 -8.06
N PHE A 41 13.22 9.92 -7.04
CA PHE A 41 14.16 9.48 -5.99
C PHE A 41 15.28 8.57 -6.51
N GLU A 42 15.14 7.98 -7.70
CA GLU A 42 16.21 7.17 -8.30
C GLU A 42 17.38 8.03 -8.84
N GLN A 43 17.18 9.34 -8.97
CA GLN A 43 18.14 10.23 -9.64
C GLN A 43 19.12 10.93 -8.68
N GLN A 44 18.98 10.73 -7.36
CA GLN A 44 19.81 11.40 -6.37
C GLN A 44 20.49 10.39 -5.45
N PRO A 45 21.83 10.42 -5.32
CA PRO A 45 22.52 9.56 -4.37
C PRO A 45 22.14 9.95 -2.94
N ASP A 46 21.49 9.03 -2.23
CA ASP A 46 21.11 9.18 -0.82
C ASP A 46 21.64 7.98 0.00
N PRO A 47 22.54 8.20 0.98
CA PRO A 47 23.07 7.11 1.82
C PRO A 47 21.98 6.39 2.65
N LEU A 48 20.82 7.02 2.86
CA LEU A 48 19.69 6.42 3.57
C LEU A 48 18.81 5.55 2.67
N LEU A 49 19.02 5.56 1.35
CA LEU A 49 18.18 4.83 0.39
C LEU A 49 18.20 3.32 0.65
N LEU A 50 19.38 2.75 0.90
CA LEU A 50 19.52 1.32 1.20
C LEU A 50 18.77 0.92 2.48
N PRO A 51 19.06 1.49 3.68
CA PRO A 51 18.37 1.09 4.90
C PRO A 51 16.88 1.42 4.88
N ALA A 52 16.47 2.55 4.27
CA ALA A 52 15.06 2.92 4.16
C ALA A 52 14.27 1.92 3.31
N ASN A 53 14.79 1.54 2.15
CA ASN A 53 14.13 0.56 1.28
C ASN A 53 14.08 -0.83 1.90
N LEU A 54 15.16 -1.30 2.54
CA LEU A 54 15.14 -2.60 3.23
C LEU A 54 14.16 -2.60 4.42
N GLY A 55 14.12 -1.53 5.21
CA GLY A 55 13.13 -1.37 6.29
C GLY A 55 11.71 -1.35 5.75
N ALA A 56 11.47 -0.63 4.66
CA ALA A 56 10.17 -0.56 4.01
C ALA A 56 9.76 -1.91 3.39
N ALA A 57 10.71 -2.69 2.85
CA ALA A 57 10.46 -4.04 2.37
C ALA A 57 10.05 -4.98 3.51
N LEU A 58 10.78 -4.94 4.63
CA LEU A 58 10.46 -5.74 5.82
C LEU A 58 9.04 -5.45 6.33
N VAL A 59 8.68 -4.17 6.47
CA VAL A 59 7.32 -3.77 6.89
C VAL A 59 6.27 -4.33 5.94
N LYS A 60 6.49 -4.24 4.62
CA LYS A 60 5.55 -4.75 3.62
C LYS A 60 5.42 -6.27 3.65
N VAL A 61 6.51 -7.00 3.88
CA VAL A 61 6.46 -8.47 4.10
C VAL A 61 5.59 -8.80 5.31
N LEU A 62 5.80 -8.10 6.43
CA LEU A 62 4.99 -8.30 7.64
C LEU A 62 3.51 -7.98 7.41
N LEU A 63 3.21 -6.90 6.67
CA LEU A 63 1.83 -6.55 6.28
C LEU A 63 1.21 -7.64 5.40
N GLY A 64 1.95 -8.17 4.42
CA GLY A 64 1.46 -9.25 3.56
C GLY A 64 1.17 -10.53 4.33
N LEU A 65 2.03 -10.90 5.28
CA LEU A 65 1.81 -12.01 6.18
C LEU A 65 0.57 -11.77 7.07
N LEU A 66 0.42 -10.58 7.67
CA LEU A 66 -0.74 -10.25 8.49
C LEU A 66 -2.05 -10.21 7.68
N ALA A 67 -2.00 -9.80 6.42
CA ALA A 67 -3.14 -9.91 5.52
C ALA A 67 -3.52 -11.38 5.29
N LEU A 68 -2.55 -12.27 5.01
CA LEU A 68 -2.81 -13.71 4.89
C LEU A 68 -3.34 -14.32 6.19
N ALA A 69 -2.86 -13.86 7.34
CA ALA A 69 -3.32 -14.31 8.65
C ALA A 69 -4.83 -14.08 8.85
N ALA A 70 -5.42 -13.08 8.19
CA ALA A 70 -6.87 -12.85 8.24
C ALA A 70 -7.67 -14.02 7.67
N VAL A 71 -7.07 -14.86 6.81
CA VAL A 71 -7.76 -15.95 6.15
C VAL A 71 -7.13 -17.34 6.32
N ALA A 72 -5.89 -17.42 6.76
CA ALA A 72 -5.15 -18.66 6.91
C ALA A 72 -5.39 -19.35 8.27
N PRO A 73 -5.31 -20.69 8.35
CA PRO A 73 -5.56 -21.43 9.60
C PRO A 73 -4.63 -21.02 10.75
N TRP A 74 -3.37 -20.73 10.45
CA TRP A 74 -2.39 -20.32 11.46
C TRP A 74 -2.68 -18.93 12.05
N GLY A 75 -3.42 -18.08 11.34
CA GLY A 75 -3.79 -16.75 11.82
C GLY A 75 -4.82 -16.76 12.95
N ALA A 76 -5.51 -17.89 13.17
CA ALA A 76 -6.39 -18.09 14.32
C ALA A 76 -5.63 -18.01 15.66
N ARG A 77 -4.31 -18.28 15.67
CA ARG A 77 -3.46 -18.16 16.86
C ARG A 77 -3.08 -16.72 17.20
N LEU A 78 -3.29 -15.77 16.29
CA LEU A 78 -2.97 -14.36 16.52
C LEU A 78 -4.14 -13.63 17.17
N PRO A 79 -3.88 -12.59 18.00
CA PRO A 79 -4.93 -11.72 18.53
C PRO A 79 -5.74 -11.06 17.41
N GLY A 80 -7.08 -11.10 17.51
CA GLY A 80 -7.94 -10.53 16.47
C GLY A 80 -7.78 -9.03 16.31
N LEU A 81 -7.55 -8.33 17.41
CA LEU A 81 -7.27 -6.90 17.42
C LEU A 81 -5.95 -6.57 16.70
N LEU A 82 -4.94 -7.43 16.80
CA LEU A 82 -3.67 -7.25 16.09
C LEU A 82 -3.89 -7.37 14.58
N VAL A 83 -4.51 -8.46 14.13
CA VAL A 83 -4.74 -8.71 12.70
C VAL A 83 -5.66 -7.64 12.11
N SER A 84 -6.80 -7.36 12.74
CA SER A 84 -7.73 -6.35 12.23
C SER A 84 -7.16 -4.93 12.36
N GLY A 85 -6.56 -4.59 13.49
CA GLY A 85 -6.02 -3.25 13.77
C GLY A 85 -4.91 -2.86 12.81
N VAL A 86 -3.95 -3.76 12.56
CA VAL A 86 -2.86 -3.50 11.60
C VAL A 86 -3.39 -3.36 10.17
N ASN A 87 -4.33 -4.20 9.75
CA ASN A 87 -4.94 -4.06 8.42
C ASN A 87 -5.72 -2.74 8.28
N VAL A 88 -6.41 -2.27 9.33
CA VAL A 88 -7.05 -0.93 9.31
C VAL A 88 -6.01 0.17 9.23
N ALA A 89 -4.99 0.14 10.09
CA ALA A 89 -3.96 1.17 10.13
C ALA A 89 -3.22 1.28 8.78
N ALA A 90 -2.78 0.15 8.23
CA ALA A 90 -2.15 0.10 6.91
C ALA A 90 -3.10 0.61 5.82
N GLY A 91 -4.35 0.13 5.84
CA GLY A 91 -5.38 0.55 4.89
C GLY A 91 -5.64 2.06 4.89
N LEU A 92 -5.75 2.67 6.07
CA LEU A 92 -5.93 4.11 6.22
C LEU A 92 -4.69 4.89 5.75
N VAL A 93 -3.49 4.51 6.18
CA VAL A 93 -2.25 5.19 5.78
C VAL A 93 -2.09 5.18 4.27
N MET A 94 -2.27 4.02 3.62
CA MET A 94 -2.15 3.89 2.17
C MET A 94 -3.25 4.65 1.43
N THR A 95 -4.49 4.60 1.93
CA THR A 95 -5.63 5.34 1.34
C THR A 95 -5.39 6.84 1.41
N LEU A 96 -4.99 7.36 2.57
CA LEU A 96 -4.73 8.78 2.75
C LEU A 96 -3.53 9.24 1.91
N HIS A 97 -2.46 8.44 1.88
CA HIS A 97 -1.30 8.73 1.03
C HIS A 97 -1.68 8.83 -0.44
N GLY A 98 -2.34 7.80 -0.98
CA GLY A 98 -2.74 7.77 -2.38
C GLY A 98 -3.83 8.81 -2.70
N LEU A 99 -4.78 9.09 -1.80
CA LEU A 99 -5.79 10.11 -2.04
C LEU A 99 -5.18 11.51 -2.09
N PHE A 100 -4.30 11.81 -1.15
CA PHE A 100 -3.64 13.10 -1.08
C PHE A 100 -2.72 13.32 -2.29
N GLY A 101 -1.94 12.30 -2.66
CA GLY A 101 -1.14 12.30 -3.88
C GLY A 101 -2.01 12.52 -5.11
N LEU A 102 -3.05 11.71 -5.29
CA LEU A 102 -3.90 11.74 -6.47
C LEU A 102 -4.56 13.10 -6.65
N VAL A 103 -5.20 13.61 -5.59
CA VAL A 103 -5.90 14.89 -5.63
C VAL A 103 -4.90 16.04 -5.79
N GLY A 104 -3.81 16.04 -5.02
CA GLY A 104 -2.80 17.09 -5.10
C GLY A 104 -2.16 17.18 -6.48
N ASN A 105 -1.73 16.05 -7.04
CA ASN A 105 -1.12 16.00 -8.36
C ASN A 105 -2.12 16.34 -9.48
N ALA A 106 -3.40 15.92 -9.35
CA ALA A 106 -4.44 16.27 -10.31
C ALA A 106 -4.77 17.77 -10.29
N LEU A 107 -4.79 18.41 -9.11
CA LEU A 107 -4.98 19.85 -8.99
C LEU A 107 -3.85 20.63 -9.69
N VAL A 108 -2.60 20.19 -9.53
CA VAL A 108 -1.46 20.78 -10.25
C VAL A 108 -1.59 20.59 -11.76
N LEU A 109 -1.89 19.37 -12.23
CA LEU A 109 -2.07 19.08 -13.65
C LEU A 109 -3.23 19.88 -14.29
N SER A 110 -4.29 20.14 -13.53
CA SER A 110 -5.43 20.93 -13.99
C SER A 110 -5.16 22.44 -14.03
N GLY A 111 -4.05 22.92 -13.47
CA GLY A 111 -3.76 24.34 -13.29
C GLY A 111 -4.51 25.01 -12.14
N ALA A 112 -5.32 24.27 -11.38
CA ALA A 112 -6.02 24.78 -10.21
C ALA A 112 -5.09 25.09 -9.02
N LEU A 113 -3.91 24.48 -9.00
CA LEU A 113 -2.85 24.75 -8.02
C LEU A 113 -1.53 25.05 -8.73
N ASP A 114 -1.08 26.30 -8.68
CA ASP A 114 0.23 26.72 -9.18
C ASP A 114 1.28 26.62 -8.08
N LEU A 115 2.32 25.83 -8.32
CA LEU A 115 3.44 25.63 -7.41
C LEU A 115 4.69 26.44 -7.80
N GLY A 116 4.60 27.33 -8.80
CA GLY A 116 5.70 28.15 -9.27
C GLY A 116 6.85 27.35 -9.90
N ARG A 117 6.58 26.10 -10.30
CA ARG A 117 7.57 25.18 -10.88
C ARG A 117 6.99 24.46 -12.11
N PRO A 118 7.83 24.10 -13.10
CA PRO A 118 7.36 23.40 -14.28
C PRO A 118 6.68 22.08 -13.93
N VAL A 119 5.55 21.81 -14.59
CA VAL A 119 4.93 20.48 -14.58
C VAL A 119 5.82 19.53 -15.36
N THR A 120 6.27 18.47 -14.69
CA THR A 120 7.10 17.41 -15.31
C THR A 120 6.24 16.18 -15.62
N HIS A 121 6.79 15.24 -16.40
CA HIS A 121 6.10 13.98 -16.73
C HIS A 121 5.76 13.14 -15.48
N TRP A 122 6.42 13.39 -14.35
CA TRP A 122 6.19 12.69 -13.09
C TRP A 122 4.78 12.87 -12.52
N TYR A 123 4.15 14.04 -12.73
CA TYR A 123 2.79 14.26 -12.26
C TYR A 123 1.79 13.29 -12.91
N TRP A 124 1.96 13.00 -14.21
CA TRP A 124 1.14 12.02 -14.91
C TRP A 124 1.39 10.61 -14.40
N TYR A 125 2.65 10.23 -14.14
CA TYR A 125 2.97 8.96 -13.51
C TYR A 125 2.29 8.82 -12.13
N PHE A 126 2.36 9.86 -11.31
CA PHE A 126 1.75 9.83 -9.98
C PHE A 126 0.23 9.65 -10.05
N VAL A 127 -0.45 10.48 -10.86
CA VAL A 127 -1.92 10.45 -10.99
C VAL A 127 -2.43 9.18 -11.66
N LEU A 128 -1.74 8.65 -12.66
CA LEU A 128 -2.24 7.53 -13.46
C LEU A 128 -1.82 6.15 -12.92
N VAL A 129 -0.70 6.09 -12.19
CA VAL A 129 -0.10 4.80 -11.78
C VAL A 129 0.14 4.76 -10.28
N TRP A 130 0.99 5.64 -9.76
CA TRP A 130 1.49 5.51 -8.40
C TRP A 130 0.39 5.67 -7.35
N ASP A 131 -0.29 6.81 -7.34
CA ASP A 131 -1.30 7.16 -6.34
C ASP A 131 -2.52 6.22 -6.41
N PRO A 132 -3.04 5.83 -7.59
CA PRO A 132 -4.06 4.80 -7.71
C PRO A 132 -3.66 3.43 -7.15
N VAL A 133 -2.39 3.02 -7.33
CA VAL A 133 -1.92 1.74 -6.80
C VAL A 133 -1.81 1.77 -5.27
N TRP A 134 -1.45 2.91 -4.67
CA TRP A 134 -1.50 3.10 -3.22
C TRP A 134 -2.92 3.09 -2.68
N LEU A 135 -3.85 3.78 -3.37
CA LEU A 135 -5.28 3.72 -3.05
C LEU A 135 -5.83 2.29 -3.11
N LEU A 136 -5.46 1.54 -4.15
CA LEU A 136 -5.82 0.14 -4.29
C LEU A 136 -5.32 -0.69 -3.10
N GLY A 137 -4.05 -0.53 -2.71
CA GLY A 137 -3.51 -1.15 -1.50
C GLY A 137 -4.34 -0.81 -0.26
N GLY A 138 -4.65 0.47 -0.07
CA GLY A 138 -5.49 0.95 1.02
C GLY A 138 -6.85 0.26 1.11
N VAL A 139 -7.57 0.22 -0.01
CA VAL A 139 -8.88 -0.46 -0.11
C VAL A 139 -8.75 -1.96 0.20
N LEU A 140 -7.74 -2.64 -0.35
CA LEU A 140 -7.54 -4.07 -0.13
C LEU A 140 -7.30 -4.40 1.36
N PHE A 141 -6.49 -3.58 2.05
CA PHE A 141 -6.22 -3.75 3.47
C PHE A 141 -7.44 -3.45 4.35
N LEU A 142 -8.23 -2.42 4.02
CA LEU A 142 -9.50 -2.13 4.73
C LEU A 142 -10.53 -3.25 4.55
N LEU A 143 -10.69 -3.78 3.33
CA LEU A 143 -11.57 -4.93 3.07
C LEU A 143 -11.08 -6.17 3.82
N THR A 144 -9.76 -6.39 3.87
CA THR A 144 -9.16 -7.49 4.64
C THR A 144 -9.43 -7.36 6.13
N ALA A 145 -9.38 -6.15 6.70
CA ALA A 145 -9.77 -5.91 8.08
C ALA A 145 -11.24 -6.24 8.33
N ALA A 146 -12.14 -5.92 7.41
CA ALA A 146 -13.56 -6.27 7.51
C ALA A 146 -13.76 -7.80 7.49
N VAL A 147 -13.05 -8.51 6.62
CA VAL A 147 -13.05 -9.99 6.59
C VAL A 147 -12.51 -10.57 7.88
N ALA A 148 -11.41 -10.04 8.42
CA ALA A 148 -10.80 -10.51 9.66
C ALA A 148 -11.75 -10.37 10.86
N ARG A 149 -12.55 -9.30 10.90
CA ARG A 149 -13.56 -9.06 11.94
C ARG A 149 -14.76 -10.00 11.79
N ALA A 150 -15.21 -10.27 10.57
CA ALA A 150 -16.37 -11.13 10.32
C ALA A 150 -16.10 -12.63 10.58
N ARG A 151 -14.83 -13.04 10.62
CA ARG A 151 -14.41 -14.44 10.83
C ARG A 151 -14.11 -14.79 12.30
N ARG A 152 -14.22 -13.84 13.22
CA ARG A 152 -13.97 -14.02 14.65
C ARG A 152 -15.25 -13.80 15.44
#